data_AF-A0A552F7F8-F1
#
_entry.id   AF-A0A552F7F8-F1
#
_cell.length_a   1.000
_cell.length_b   1.000
_cell.length_c   1.000
_cell.angle_alpha   90.00
_cell.angle_beta   90.00
_cell.angle_gamma   90.00
#
_symmetry.space_group_name_H-M   'P 1'
#
loop_
_entity.id
_entity.type
_entity.pdbx_description
1 polymer ?
#
loop_
_entity_poly.entity_id
_entity_poly.type
_entity_poly.pdbx_seq_one_letter_code
_entity_poly.pdbx_strand_id
1 'polypeptide(L)'
;MSPCQVNPTLGHIAGLRKNPRIKSTAGTGISEYSQLLGKDIITYQDRIAIKELNLREILELEQFNDYCRVFELFLFGTVTQSLLLLHCYPIERFLVNGKPYFRGDHDISWSGENFKLT
;
A
#
# COMPACT_ATOMS: atom_id res chain seq x y z
N MET A 1 45.57 -0.61 -8.83
CA MET A 1 44.14 -0.62 -8.46
C MET A 1 44.06 -0.36 -6.97
N SER A 2 43.53 0.80 -6.59
CA SER A 2 43.49 1.25 -5.19
C SER A 2 42.31 0.59 -4.46
N PRO A 3 42.47 0.14 -3.20
CA PRO A 3 41.37 -0.45 -2.46
C PRO A 3 40.36 0.63 -2.04
N CYS A 4 39.08 0.36 -2.29
CA CYS A 4 37.95 1.21 -1.94
C CYS A 4 37.93 1.48 -0.43
N GLN A 5 38.03 2.76 -0.04
CA GLN A 5 38.00 3.18 1.35
C GLN A 5 36.63 2.85 1.98
N VAL A 6 36.69 2.09 3.07
CA VAL A 6 35.53 1.65 3.86
C VAL A 6 34.87 2.87 4.51
N ASN A 7 33.59 3.08 4.20
CA ASN A 7 32.77 4.14 4.79
C ASN A 7 32.70 3.96 6.32
N PRO A 8 32.99 5.00 7.13
CA PRO A 8 32.92 4.88 8.58
C PRO A 8 31.45 4.72 9.00
N THR A 9 31.04 3.51 9.35
CA THR A 9 29.75 3.24 10.02
C THR A 9 29.59 4.18 11.22
N LEU A 10 28.35 4.62 11.49
CA LEU A 10 27.96 5.59 12.54
C LEU A 10 28.66 5.43 13.91
N GLY A 11 29.10 4.22 14.28
CA GLY A 11 29.93 3.97 15.47
C GLY A 11 31.28 4.69 15.48
N HIS A 12 31.80 5.12 14.32
CA HIS A 12 33.03 5.91 14.21
C HIS A 12 32.84 7.37 14.65
N ILE A 13 31.70 7.97 14.30
CA ILE A 13 31.34 9.35 14.64
C ILE A 13 31.00 9.47 16.13
N ALA A 14 30.41 8.44 16.73
CA ALA A 14 30.01 8.43 18.13
C ALA A 14 31.15 8.11 19.14
N GLY A 15 32.42 8.03 18.71
CA GLY A 15 33.55 7.80 19.63
C GLY A 15 33.59 6.40 20.29
N LEU A 16 32.79 5.46 19.77
CA LEU A 16 32.52 4.16 20.39
C LEU A 16 33.63 3.12 20.18
N ARG A 17 34.67 3.46 19.42
CA ARG A 17 35.79 2.57 19.04
C ARG A 17 36.55 1.99 20.24
N LYS A 18 36.58 2.69 21.37
CA LYS A 18 37.30 2.29 22.59
C LYS A 18 36.40 1.71 23.68
N ASN A 19 35.09 1.55 23.44
CA ASN A 19 34.18 1.04 24.46
C ASN A 19 34.21 -0.51 24.46
N PRO A 20 34.78 -1.15 25.49
CA PRO A 20 34.86 -2.61 25.55
C PRO A 20 33.47 -3.28 25.64
N ARG A 21 32.43 -2.55 26.06
CA ARG A 21 31.03 -3.04 26.07
C ARG A 21 30.37 -3.08 24.69
N ILE A 22 30.98 -2.45 23.67
CA ILE A 22 30.46 -2.44 22.29
C ILE A 22 31.07 -3.57 21.46
N LYS A 23 32.20 -4.14 21.90
CA LYS A 23 32.60 -5.47 21.42
C LYS A 23 31.53 -6.54 21.69
N SER A 24 30.63 -6.27 22.64
CA SER A 24 29.59 -7.19 23.09
C SER A 24 28.15 -6.70 22.84
N THR A 25 27.89 -5.87 21.82
CA THR A 25 26.71 -6.18 20.98
C THR A 25 27.11 -7.28 20.02
N ALA A 26 27.59 -8.39 20.59
CA ALA A 26 27.98 -9.59 19.91
C ALA A 26 26.72 -10.38 19.58
N GLY A 27 25.83 -9.77 18.79
CA GLY A 27 25.06 -10.54 17.84
C GLY A 27 26.02 -10.86 16.72
N THR A 28 26.46 -12.11 16.64
CA THR A 28 27.23 -12.68 15.51
C THR A 28 26.86 -11.94 14.23
N GLY A 29 27.83 -11.30 13.55
CA GLY A 29 27.57 -10.42 12.40
C GLY A 29 26.54 -10.99 11.42
N ILE A 30 25.85 -10.14 10.65
CA ILE A 30 24.68 -10.51 9.84
C ILE A 30 24.89 -11.88 9.17
N SER A 31 24.18 -12.89 9.67
CA SER A 31 24.32 -14.26 9.19
C SER A 31 23.99 -14.33 7.70
N GLU A 32 24.59 -15.27 6.98
CA GLU A 32 24.25 -15.52 5.58
C GLU A 32 22.74 -15.72 5.41
N TYR A 33 22.11 -16.43 6.35
CA TYR A 33 20.66 -16.60 6.42
C TYR A 33 19.90 -15.26 6.49
N SER A 34 20.32 -14.34 7.36
CA SER A 34 19.71 -13.00 7.46
C SER A 34 19.92 -12.17 6.19
N GLN A 35 21.06 -12.33 5.49
CA GLN A 35 21.31 -11.66 4.22
C GLN A 35 20.40 -12.21 3.10
N LEU A 36 20.22 -13.53 3.05
CA LEU A 36 19.29 -14.18 2.10
C LEU A 36 17.85 -13.72 2.34
N LEU A 37 17.39 -13.72 3.59
CA LEU A 37 16.06 -13.23 3.94
C LEU A 37 15.88 -11.74 3.57
N GLY A 38 16.91 -10.92 3.79
CA GLY A 38 16.89 -9.52 3.37
C GLY A 38 16.72 -9.35 1.85
N LYS A 39 17.44 -10.17 1.05
CA LYS A 39 17.28 -10.19 -0.41
C LYS A 39 15.89 -10.62 -0.85
N ASP A 40 15.31 -11.60 -0.17
CA ASP A 40 13.95 -12.07 -0.47
C ASP A 40 12.92 -10.97 -0.17
N ILE A 41 13.03 -10.29 0.98
CA ILE A 41 12.16 -9.17 1.34
C ILE A 41 12.19 -8.07 0.26
N ILE A 42 13.39 -7.66 -0.17
CA ILE A 42 13.55 -6.66 -1.23
C ILE A 42 12.91 -7.15 -2.53
N THR A 43 13.17 -8.40 -2.91
CA THR A 43 12.58 -9.01 -4.10
C THR A 43 11.05 -9.00 -4.07
N TYR A 44 10.45 -9.28 -2.90
CA TYR A 44 9.00 -9.21 -2.74
C TYR A 44 8.48 -7.78 -2.80
N GLN A 45 9.19 -6.81 -2.22
CA GLN A 45 8.84 -5.40 -2.31
C GLN A 45 8.84 -4.91 -3.76
N ASP A 46 9.84 -5.27 -4.55
CA ASP A 46 9.90 -4.92 -5.98
C ASP A 46 8.69 -5.50 -6.74
N ARG A 47 8.35 -6.76 -6.45
CA ARG A 47 7.17 -7.41 -7.05
C ARG A 47 5.86 -6.73 -6.64
N ILE A 48 5.73 -6.33 -5.38
CA ILE A 48 4.56 -5.60 -4.88
C ILE A 48 4.44 -4.25 -5.60
N ALA A 49 5.52 -3.49 -5.71
CA ALA A 49 5.52 -2.20 -6.40
C ALA A 49 5.06 -2.31 -7.86
N ILE A 50 5.52 -3.34 -8.58
CA ILE A 50 5.04 -3.62 -9.95
C ILE A 50 3.55 -3.92 -9.97
N LYS A 51 3.04 -4.72 -9.01
CA LYS A 51 1.60 -5.04 -8.94
C LYS A 51 0.74 -3.83 -8.58
N GLU A 52 1.21 -2.96 -7.70
CA GLU A 52 0.51 -1.72 -7.36
C GLU A 52 0.43 -0.76 -8.55
N LEU A 53 1.49 -0.69 -9.37
CA LEU A 53 1.45 0.07 -10.62
C LEU A 53 0.40 -0.49 -11.59
N ASN A 54 0.39 -1.80 -11.80
CA ASN A 54 -0.60 -2.44 -12.66
C ASN A 54 -2.04 -2.21 -12.16
N LEU A 55 -2.26 -2.24 -10.84
CA LEU A 55 -3.56 -1.92 -10.25
C LEU A 55 -3.97 -0.48 -10.54
N ARG A 56 -3.04 0.47 -10.45
CA ARG A 56 -3.31 1.88 -10.79
C ARG A 56 -3.76 2.02 -12.25
N GLU A 57 -3.04 1.40 -13.17
CA GLU A 57 -3.40 1.41 -14.60
C GLU A 57 -4.79 0.80 -14.85
N ILE A 58 -5.15 -0.26 -14.12
CA ILE A 58 -6.49 -0.85 -14.20
C ILE A 58 -7.55 0.13 -13.68
N LEU A 59 -7.30 0.82 -12.57
CA LEU A 59 -8.24 1.78 -11.99
C LEU A 59 -8.47 3.03 -12.87
N GLU A 60 -7.56 3.31 -13.81
CA GLU A 60 -7.68 4.40 -14.80
C GLU A 60 -8.58 4.02 -15.99
N LEU A 61 -9.07 2.77 -16.08
CA LEU A 61 -10.02 2.37 -17.11
C LEU A 61 -11.35 3.11 -16.94
N GLU A 62 -11.89 3.64 -18.04
CA GLU A 62 -13.07 4.51 -18.07
C GLU A 62 -14.29 3.93 -17.32
N GLN A 63 -14.49 2.61 -17.44
CA GLN A 63 -15.58 1.88 -16.79
C GLN A 63 -15.55 1.90 -15.25
N PHE A 64 -14.43 2.33 -14.64
CA PHE A 64 -14.25 2.41 -13.19
C PHE A 64 -14.24 3.84 -12.66
N ASN A 65 -14.28 4.86 -13.52
CA ASN A 65 -14.18 6.27 -13.13
C ASN A 65 -15.20 6.67 -12.06
N ASP A 66 -16.46 6.26 -12.20
CA ASP A 66 -17.51 6.60 -11.24
C ASP A 66 -17.27 5.97 -9.86
N TYR A 67 -16.74 4.75 -9.82
CA TYR A 67 -16.36 4.07 -8.57
C TYR A 67 -15.17 4.78 -7.91
N CYS A 68 -14.10 5.02 -8.69
CA CYS A 68 -12.88 5.68 -8.22
C CYS A 68 -13.18 7.07 -7.67
N ARG A 69 -14.05 7.84 -8.32
CA ARG A 69 -14.48 9.16 -7.85
C ARG A 69 -15.13 9.12 -6.47
N VAL A 70 -15.95 8.11 -6.20
CA VAL A 70 -16.55 7.92 -4.87
C VAL A 70 -15.47 7.51 -3.85
N PHE A 71 -14.56 6.62 -4.22
CA PHE A 71 -13.50 6.16 -3.32
C PHE A 71 -12.51 7.27 -2.95
N GLU A 72 -12.25 8.21 -3.86
CA GLU A 72 -11.41 9.39 -3.61
C GLU A 72 -11.98 10.30 -2.51
N LEU A 73 -13.30 10.36 -2.34
CA LEU A 73 -13.93 11.11 -1.23
C LEU A 73 -13.50 10.59 0.15
N PHE A 74 -13.09 9.32 0.23
CA PHE A 74 -12.61 8.68 1.45
C PHE A 74 -11.08 8.59 1.53
N LEU A 75 -10.37 9.17 0.55
CA LEU A 75 -8.90 9.16 0.45
C LEU A 75 -8.30 7.75 0.47
N PHE A 76 -9.01 6.76 -0.08
CA PHE A 76 -8.49 5.40 -0.16
C PHE A 76 -7.33 5.31 -1.15
N GLY A 77 -6.26 4.62 -0.76
CA GLY A 77 -5.14 4.33 -1.66
C GLY A 77 -5.48 3.25 -2.70
N THR A 78 -4.64 3.13 -3.73
CA THR A 78 -4.80 2.23 -4.88
C THR A 78 -5.19 0.80 -4.50
N VAL A 79 -4.54 0.21 -3.49
CA VAL A 79 -4.84 -1.16 -3.04
C VAL A 79 -6.26 -1.27 -2.47
N THR A 80 -6.65 -0.34 -1.60
CA THR A 80 -7.99 -0.33 -1.00
C THR A 80 -9.07 -0.07 -2.03
N GLN A 81 -8.85 0.89 -2.94
CA GLN A 81 -9.77 1.15 -4.05
C GLN A 81 -9.98 -0.10 -4.92
N SER A 82 -8.89 -0.80 -5.26
CA SER A 82 -8.95 -2.05 -6.03
C SER A 82 -9.75 -3.14 -5.33
N LEU A 83 -9.58 -3.29 -4.01
CA LEU A 83 -10.33 -4.26 -3.21
C LEU A 83 -11.82 -3.92 -3.15
N LEU A 84 -12.16 -2.63 -2.95
CA LEU A 84 -13.56 -2.19 -2.95
C LEU A 84 -14.21 -2.44 -4.31
N LEU A 85 -13.51 -2.08 -5.39
CA LEU A 85 -13.99 -2.30 -6.76
C LEU A 85 -14.28 -3.79 -7.01
N LEU A 86 -13.41 -4.70 -6.56
CA LEU A 86 -13.63 -6.14 -6.67
C LEU A 86 -14.94 -6.59 -6.00
N HIS A 87 -15.33 -5.95 -4.90
CA HIS A 87 -16.53 -6.32 -4.15
C HIS A 87 -17.82 -5.68 -4.67
N CYS A 88 -17.74 -4.48 -5.26
CA CYS A 88 -18.94 -3.74 -5.68
C CYS A 88 -19.16 -3.70 -7.19
N TYR A 89 -18.20 -4.10 -8.02
CA TYR A 89 -18.35 -4.11 -9.47
C TYR A 89 -18.97 -5.41 -10.00
N PRO A 90 -19.91 -5.35 -10.97
CA PRO A 90 -20.70 -4.18 -11.37
C PRO A 90 -21.80 -3.90 -10.32
N ILE A 91 -22.02 -2.62 -9.99
CA ILE A 91 -22.91 -2.15 -8.93
C ILE A 91 -24.37 -2.55 -9.17
N GLU A 92 -24.72 -2.77 -10.43
CA GLU A 92 -26.03 -3.21 -10.91
C GLU A 92 -26.47 -4.53 -10.25
N ARG A 93 -25.53 -5.37 -9.81
CA ARG A 93 -25.82 -6.61 -9.07
C ARG A 93 -26.44 -6.36 -7.70
N PHE A 94 -26.32 -5.15 -7.17
CA PHE A 94 -26.87 -4.73 -5.89
C PHE A 94 -28.15 -3.89 -6.04
N LEU A 95 -28.62 -3.71 -7.28
CA LEU A 95 -29.82 -2.93 -7.60
C LEU A 95 -30.99 -3.85 -7.97
N VAL A 96 -32.18 -3.52 -7.48
CA VAL A 96 -33.46 -4.12 -7.89
C VAL A 96 -34.24 -3.06 -8.67
N ASN A 97 -34.50 -3.31 -9.96
CA ASN A 97 -35.11 -2.35 -10.87
C ASN A 97 -34.37 -0.98 -10.91
N GLY A 98 -33.05 -1.01 -10.85
CA GLY A 98 -32.21 0.20 -10.83
C GLY A 98 -32.21 0.98 -9.51
N LYS A 99 -32.85 0.46 -8.46
CA LYS A 99 -32.86 1.06 -7.12
C LYS A 99 -32.10 0.17 -6.12
N PRO A 100 -31.39 0.75 -5.13
CA PRO A 100 -30.73 -0.05 -4.11
C PRO A 100 -31.74 -0.91 -3.34
N TYR A 101 -31.38 -2.16 -3.06
CA TYR A 101 -32.21 -3.05 -2.26
C TYR A 101 -31.97 -2.81 -0.76
N PHE A 102 -32.95 -2.22 -0.07
CA PHE A 102 -32.96 -2.09 1.38
C PHE A 102 -33.96 -3.07 1.98
N ARG A 103 -33.53 -3.89 2.96
CA ARG A 103 -34.39 -4.82 3.68
C ARG A 103 -34.62 -4.29 5.10
N GLY A 104 -35.72 -3.56 5.31
CA GLY A 104 -36.15 -3.02 6.62
C GLY A 104 -36.74 -1.61 6.52
N ASP A 105 -37.43 -1.16 7.57
CA ASP A 105 -38.04 0.19 7.73
C ASP A 105 -36.98 1.29 7.96
N HIS A 106 -35.91 1.25 7.18
CA HIS A 106 -34.94 2.33 7.11
C HIS A 106 -35.15 3.07 5.79
N ASP A 107 -36.31 3.72 5.71
CA ASP A 107 -36.54 4.83 4.79
C ASP A 107 -35.57 5.95 5.17
N ILE A 108 -34.34 5.86 4.70
CA ILE A 108 -33.47 7.02 4.62
C ILE A 108 -34.13 7.88 3.54
N SER A 109 -34.92 8.87 3.95
CA SER A 109 -35.45 9.88 3.07
C SER A 109 -34.27 10.66 2.48
N TRP A 110 -33.76 10.20 1.33
CA TRP A 110 -32.78 10.95 0.55
C TRP A 110 -33.48 12.19 -0.01
N SER A 111 -33.46 13.28 0.74
CA SER A 111 -33.79 14.61 0.23
C SER A 111 -32.68 14.98 -0.76
N GLY A 112 -33.01 14.94 -2.05
CA GLY A 112 -32.10 15.21 -3.14
C GLY A 112 -31.57 16.64 -3.13
N GLU A 113 -30.49 16.89 -2.40
CA GLU A 113 -29.62 18.03 -2.63
C GLU A 113 -28.34 17.59 -3.34
N ASN A 114 -28.41 17.69 -4.67
CA ASN A 114 -27.34 18.03 -5.61
C ASN A 114 -25.89 17.65 -5.23
N PHE A 115 -25.46 16.42 -5.54
CA PHE A 115 -24.06 16.18 -5.91
C PHE A 115 -23.83 16.73 -7.32
N LYS A 116 -23.63 18.05 -7.44
CA LYS A 116 -23.01 18.63 -8.63
C LYS A 116 -21.52 18.36 -8.55
N LEU A 117 -21.13 17.39 -9.35
CA LEU A 117 -19.77 17.03 -9.64
C LEU A 117 -19.15 18.04 -10.62
N THR A 118 -18.86 19.26 -10.15
CA THR A 118 -17.94 20.20 -10.83
C THR A 118 -16.50 19.88 -10.49
#